data_AF-A0A5S3NAG8-F1
#
_entry.id   AF-A0A5S3NAG8-F1
#
_cell.length_a   1.000
_cell.length_b   1.000
_cell.length_c   1.000
_cell.angle_alpha   90.00
_cell.angle_beta   90.00
_cell.angle_gamma   90.00
#
_symmetry.space_group_name_H-M   'P 1'
#
loop_
_entity.id
_entity.type
_entity.pdbx_description
1 polymer ?
#
loop_
_entity_poly.entity_id
_entity_poly.type
_entity_poly.pdbx_seq_one_letter_code
_entity_poly.pdbx_strand_id
1 'polypeptide(L)'
;MKTYFYPLFLFILCIGCTSQENSASFIENTEGRYLFNDNEVIEIYFKDQILHAKWRGNDDIELLKVNDSSFYMKELNEKMIFVSSPEMHIELAPKTEHKGVIYHFKKLNKNEKTPNEYFEAGEYDKALEAFLKIKQQDSLSPVIRERRINSIGYNFLRDKKYDEALQIFKINTALHPKSSNVYDSTADAYLIVGDTTSAKEYYKKALAINPENRNAKRAYNKLVEKK
;
A
#
# COMPACT_ATOMS: atom_id res chain seq x y z
N MET A 1 -32.39 -46.49 55.31
CA MET A 1 -31.46 -46.10 54.22
C MET A 1 -32.20 -45.10 53.33
N LYS A 2 -31.79 -43.82 53.31
CA LYS A 2 -32.37 -42.79 52.44
C LYS A 2 -31.49 -42.65 51.19
N THR A 3 -32.03 -43.03 50.04
CA THR A 3 -31.37 -42.89 48.74
C THR A 3 -31.65 -41.50 48.19
N TYR A 4 -30.61 -40.68 48.06
CA TYR A 4 -30.68 -39.36 47.41
C TYR A 4 -30.52 -39.54 45.90
N PHE A 5 -31.54 -39.15 45.14
CA PHE A 5 -31.50 -39.03 43.69
C PHE A 5 -30.88 -37.68 43.32
N TYR A 6 -29.66 -37.69 42.76
CA TYR A 6 -29.08 -36.51 42.14
C TYR A 6 -29.53 -36.43 40.67
N PRO A 7 -30.18 -35.35 40.22
CA PRO A 7 -30.48 -35.18 38.81
C PRO A 7 -29.17 -34.88 38.07
N LEU A 8 -28.82 -35.76 37.12
CA LEU A 8 -27.71 -35.57 36.20
C LEU A 8 -28.07 -34.44 35.24
N PHE A 9 -27.54 -33.23 35.47
CA PHE A 9 -27.68 -32.11 34.55
C PHE A 9 -26.87 -32.41 33.29
N LEU A 10 -27.56 -32.79 32.21
CA LEU A 10 -26.97 -33.02 30.90
C LEU A 10 -26.57 -31.65 30.32
N PHE A 11 -25.29 -31.29 30.42
CA PHE A 11 -24.73 -30.12 29.74
C PHE A 11 -24.70 -30.40 28.24
N ILE A 12 -25.67 -29.87 27.50
CA ILE A 12 -25.66 -29.87 26.03
C ILE A 12 -24.59 -28.86 25.60
N LEU A 13 -23.41 -29.35 25.24
CA LEU A 13 -22.40 -28.58 24.50
C LEU A 13 -22.95 -28.35 23.09
N CYS A 14 -23.63 -27.22 22.87
CA CYS A 14 -23.90 -26.72 21.52
C CYS A 14 -22.56 -26.36 20.88
N ILE A 15 -21.98 -27.31 20.13
CA ILE A 15 -20.90 -27.02 19.19
C ILE A 15 -21.55 -26.19 18.07
N GLY A 16 -21.62 -24.88 18.27
CA GLY A 16 -22.06 -23.96 17.24
C GLY A 16 -21.01 -23.97 16.13
N CYS A 17 -21.23 -24.74 15.07
CA CYS A 17 -20.55 -24.51 13.81
C CYS A 17 -20.98 -23.12 13.31
N THR A 18 -20.11 -22.13 13.42
CA THR A 18 -20.30 -20.85 12.74
C THR A 18 -20.36 -21.15 11.25
N SER A 19 -21.52 -20.95 10.62
CA SER A 19 -21.64 -21.04 9.17
C SER A 19 -20.70 -20.03 8.52
N GLN A 20 -20.01 -20.44 7.47
CA GLN A 20 -19.12 -19.58 6.69
C GLN A 20 -19.90 -18.49 5.91
N GLU A 21 -21.20 -18.69 5.68
CA GLU A 21 -22.08 -17.76 4.97
C GLU A 21 -22.38 -16.50 5.78
N ASN A 22 -22.63 -15.40 5.07
CA ASN A 22 -22.87 -14.07 5.65
C ASN A 22 -24.23 -13.51 5.26
N SER A 23 -24.84 -12.76 6.18
CA SER A 23 -26.14 -12.12 5.92
C SER A 23 -26.07 -11.09 4.79
N ALA A 24 -27.16 -10.92 4.05
CA ALA A 24 -27.25 -9.93 2.97
C ALA A 24 -26.90 -8.50 3.43
N SER A 25 -27.35 -8.11 4.62
CA SER A 25 -27.05 -6.79 5.20
C SER A 25 -25.55 -6.61 5.49
N PHE A 26 -24.87 -7.65 5.97
CA PHE A 26 -23.43 -7.61 6.16
C PHE A 26 -22.70 -7.46 4.82
N ILE A 27 -23.09 -8.26 3.82
CA ILE A 27 -22.50 -8.23 2.47
C ILE A 27 -22.60 -6.82 1.86
N GLU A 28 -23.79 -6.24 1.84
CA GLU A 28 -24.04 -4.91 1.27
C GLU A 28 -23.19 -3.81 1.96
N ASN A 29 -23.04 -3.89 3.28
CA ASN A 29 -22.31 -2.88 4.04
C ASN A 29 -20.78 -3.08 4.00
N THR A 30 -20.29 -4.28 3.75
CA THR A 30 -18.85 -4.61 3.82
C THR A 30 -18.17 -4.74 2.47
N GLU A 31 -18.91 -5.04 1.40
CA GLU A 31 -18.32 -5.10 0.07
C GLU A 31 -17.71 -3.74 -0.32
N GLY A 32 -16.49 -3.76 -0.85
CA GLY A 32 -15.80 -2.56 -1.30
C GLY A 32 -14.29 -2.56 -1.07
N ARG A 33 -13.68 -1.41 -1.31
CA ARG A 33 -12.22 -1.24 -1.26
C ARG A 33 -11.82 -0.59 0.06
N TYR A 34 -10.78 -1.11 0.70
CA TYR A 34 -10.27 -0.65 1.98
C TYR A 34 -8.80 -0.28 1.86
N LEU A 35 -8.44 0.87 2.42
CA LEU A 35 -7.08 1.41 2.36
C LEU A 35 -6.16 0.65 3.34
N PHE A 36 -5.40 -0.32 2.84
CA PHE A 36 -4.47 -1.12 3.64
C PHE A 36 -3.28 -0.29 4.13
N ASN A 37 -2.80 0.61 3.28
CA ASN A 37 -1.91 1.73 3.63
C ASN A 37 -2.20 2.89 2.66
N ASP A 38 -1.54 4.04 2.83
CA ASP A 38 -1.81 5.26 2.03
C ASP A 38 -1.72 5.09 0.50
N ASN A 39 -1.26 3.95 0.00
CA ASN A 39 -1.04 3.69 -1.42
C ASN A 39 -1.41 2.26 -1.87
N GLU A 40 -2.14 1.50 -1.06
CA GLU A 40 -2.48 0.11 -1.35
C GLU A 40 -3.87 -0.22 -0.83
N VAL A 41 -4.62 -1.04 -1.59
CA VAL A 41 -5.98 -1.42 -1.26
C VAL A 41 -6.12 -2.93 -1.06
N ILE A 42 -7.05 -3.30 -0.18
CA ILE A 42 -7.67 -4.63 -0.14
C ILE A 42 -9.10 -4.46 -0.64
N GLU A 43 -9.48 -5.21 -1.66
CA GLU A 43 -10.86 -5.24 -2.15
C GLU A 43 -11.59 -6.42 -1.53
N ILE A 44 -12.68 -6.17 -0.82
CA ILE A 44 -13.55 -7.18 -0.20
C ILE A 44 -14.75 -7.40 -1.10
N TYR A 45 -15.06 -8.66 -1.38
CA TYR A 45 -16.23 -9.08 -2.15
C TYR A 45 -16.76 -10.43 -1.64
N PHE A 46 -17.90 -10.87 -2.15
CA PHE A 46 -18.50 -12.14 -1.74
C PHE A 46 -18.79 -13.08 -2.91
N LYS A 47 -18.57 -14.38 -2.69
CA LYS A 47 -18.95 -15.47 -3.59
C LYS A 47 -19.75 -16.48 -2.78
N ASP A 48 -20.97 -16.77 -3.20
CA ASP A 48 -21.87 -17.68 -2.48
C ASP A 48 -22.01 -17.33 -0.98
N GLN A 49 -22.10 -16.02 -0.67
CA GLN A 49 -22.14 -15.43 0.68
C GLN A 49 -20.86 -15.64 1.52
N ILE A 50 -19.80 -16.21 0.96
CA ILE A 50 -18.48 -16.35 1.60
C ILE A 50 -17.65 -15.10 1.29
N LEU A 51 -16.88 -14.61 2.27
CA LEU A 51 -16.07 -13.41 2.14
C LEU A 51 -14.74 -13.72 1.45
N HIS A 52 -14.44 -12.97 0.40
CA HIS A 52 -13.19 -13.03 -0.33
C HIS A 52 -12.50 -11.67 -0.39
N ALA A 53 -11.20 -11.67 -0.66
CA ALA A 53 -10.41 -10.47 -0.86
C ALA A 53 -9.53 -10.55 -2.12
N LYS A 54 -9.30 -9.39 -2.74
CA LYS A 54 -8.20 -9.18 -3.70
C LYS A 54 -7.10 -8.39 -3.04
N TRP A 55 -5.88 -8.90 -3.08
CA TRP A 55 -4.73 -8.25 -2.49
C TRP A 55 -3.41 -8.74 -3.12
N ARG A 56 -2.53 -7.80 -3.48
CA ARG A 56 -1.17 -8.07 -4.01
C ARG A 56 -1.12 -9.08 -5.16
N GLY A 57 -2.04 -8.95 -6.11
CA GLY A 57 -2.10 -9.80 -7.31
C GLY A 57 -2.69 -11.19 -7.07
N ASN A 58 -3.14 -11.50 -5.85
CA ASN A 58 -4.06 -12.58 -5.63
C ASN A 58 -5.49 -12.02 -5.63
N ASP A 59 -6.27 -12.44 -6.63
CA ASP A 59 -7.61 -11.92 -6.88
C ASP A 59 -8.72 -12.79 -6.27
N ASP A 60 -8.37 -13.85 -5.54
CA ASP A 60 -9.35 -14.76 -4.92
C ASP A 60 -8.84 -15.35 -3.59
N ILE A 61 -8.75 -14.50 -2.58
CA ILE A 61 -8.38 -14.91 -1.22
C ILE A 61 -9.64 -15.18 -0.42
N GLU A 62 -9.95 -16.44 -0.14
CA GLU A 62 -11.03 -16.80 0.79
C GLU A 62 -10.62 -16.48 2.23
N LEU A 63 -11.45 -15.76 2.97
CA LEU A 63 -11.21 -15.43 4.38
C LEU A 63 -12.00 -16.37 5.30
N LEU A 64 -11.35 -16.93 6.31
CA LEU A 64 -11.98 -17.85 7.26
C LEU A 64 -12.84 -17.08 8.26
N LYS A 65 -14.14 -17.39 8.35
CA LYS A 65 -15.03 -16.70 9.29
C LYS A 65 -14.75 -17.16 10.72
N VAL A 66 -14.48 -16.20 11.59
CA VAL A 66 -14.31 -16.44 13.04
C VAL A 66 -15.62 -16.18 13.76
N ASN A 67 -16.31 -15.09 13.40
CA ASN A 67 -17.67 -14.77 13.80
C ASN A 67 -18.27 -13.77 12.78
N ASP A 68 -19.48 -13.26 13.05
CA ASP A 68 -20.21 -12.41 12.08
C ASP A 68 -19.55 -11.07 11.74
N SER A 69 -18.57 -10.61 12.53
CA SER A 69 -17.84 -9.38 12.26
C SER A 69 -16.34 -9.58 12.11
N SER A 70 -15.83 -10.81 12.19
CA SER A 70 -14.39 -11.03 12.14
C SER A 70 -13.98 -12.28 11.38
N PHE A 71 -12.89 -12.12 10.64
CA PHE A 71 -12.42 -13.05 9.65
C PHE A 71 -10.90 -13.15 9.73
N TYR A 72 -10.35 -14.32 9.47
CA TYR A 72 -8.91 -14.52 9.40
C TYR A 72 -8.45 -14.59 7.94
N MET A 73 -7.46 -13.76 7.61
CA MET A 73 -6.80 -13.72 6.30
C MET A 73 -5.40 -14.31 6.45
N LYS A 74 -5.17 -15.47 5.82
CA LYS A 74 -3.93 -16.23 5.97
C LYS A 74 -2.71 -15.50 5.40
N GLU A 75 -2.88 -14.77 4.31
CA GLU A 75 -1.87 -14.02 3.57
C GLU A 75 -1.34 -12.84 4.38
N LEU A 76 -2.21 -12.21 5.18
CA LEU A 76 -1.81 -11.23 6.17
C LEU A 76 -1.32 -11.89 7.46
N ASN A 77 -1.70 -13.15 7.69
CA ASN A 77 -1.68 -13.80 8.98
C ASN A 77 -2.39 -12.95 10.05
N GLU A 78 -3.50 -12.29 9.69
CA GLU A 78 -4.21 -11.37 10.58
C GLU A 78 -5.69 -11.72 10.72
N LYS A 79 -6.24 -11.40 11.90
CA LYS A 79 -7.69 -11.40 12.11
C LYS A 79 -8.21 -9.99 11.86
N MET A 80 -9.04 -9.86 10.84
CA MET A 80 -9.69 -8.62 10.42
C MET A 80 -11.04 -8.51 11.12
N ILE A 81 -11.33 -7.35 11.70
CA ILE A 81 -12.57 -7.02 12.40
C ILE A 81 -13.28 -5.94 11.60
N PHE A 82 -14.48 -6.23 11.10
CA PHE A 82 -15.32 -5.28 10.37
C PHE A 82 -16.16 -4.49 11.38
N VAL A 83 -15.89 -3.20 11.47
CA VAL A 83 -16.55 -2.28 12.42
C VAL A 83 -17.46 -1.35 11.64
N SER A 84 -18.74 -1.28 12.03
CA SER A 84 -19.77 -0.55 11.28
C SER A 84 -20.07 0.86 11.75
N SER A 85 -19.58 1.25 12.93
CA SER A 85 -19.82 2.56 13.54
C SER A 85 -18.50 3.22 13.93
N PRO A 86 -18.31 4.54 13.70
CA PRO A 86 -19.26 5.47 13.07
C PRO A 86 -19.41 5.29 11.56
N GLU A 87 -18.42 4.68 10.91
CA GLU A 87 -18.43 4.32 9.49
C GLU A 87 -17.82 2.94 9.31
N MET A 88 -18.17 2.25 8.22
CA MET A 88 -17.61 0.94 7.90
C MET A 88 -16.09 1.02 7.69
N HIS A 89 -15.33 0.28 8.49
CA HIS A 89 -13.89 0.14 8.35
C HIS A 89 -13.43 -1.23 8.85
N ILE A 90 -12.16 -1.55 8.62
CA ILE A 90 -11.54 -2.77 9.12
C ILE A 90 -10.51 -2.41 10.18
N GLU A 91 -10.52 -3.12 11.29
CA GLU A 91 -9.47 -3.11 12.28
C GLU A 91 -8.71 -4.44 12.25
N LEU A 92 -7.41 -4.42 12.54
CA LEU A 92 -6.70 -5.66 12.86
C LEU A 92 -6.88 -5.98 14.34
N ALA A 93 -7.19 -7.24 14.64
CA ALA A 93 -7.25 -7.72 16.01
C ALA A 93 -5.88 -7.50 16.70
N PRO A 94 -5.85 -6.98 17.94
CA PRO A 94 -4.60 -6.68 18.63
C PRO A 94 -3.71 -7.91 18.79
N LYS A 95 -2.40 -7.73 18.56
CA LYS A 95 -1.37 -8.73 18.83
C LYS A 95 -0.15 -8.15 19.53
N THR A 96 0.61 -9.03 20.18
CA THR A 96 1.87 -8.70 20.83
C THR A 96 2.89 -8.17 19.81
N GLU A 97 2.90 -8.71 18.59
CA GLU A 97 3.78 -8.28 17.50
C GLU A 97 3.50 -6.86 17.01
N HIS A 98 2.26 -6.37 17.16
CA HIS A 98 1.89 -5.00 16.79
C HIS A 98 2.44 -3.96 17.77
N LYS A 99 2.95 -4.38 18.93
CA LYS A 99 3.54 -3.49 19.96
C LYS A 99 2.60 -2.34 20.36
N GLY A 100 1.30 -2.62 20.44
CA GLY A 100 0.27 -1.65 20.80
C GLY A 100 -0.18 -0.73 19.66
N VAL A 101 0.32 -0.91 18.44
CA VAL A 101 -0.20 -0.22 17.25
C VAL A 101 -1.55 -0.80 16.87
N ILE A 102 -2.52 0.09 16.62
CA ILE A 102 -3.84 -0.27 16.11
C ILE A 102 -3.89 0.09 14.63
N TYR A 103 -4.23 -0.89 13.79
CA TYR A 103 -4.34 -0.72 12.35
C TYR A 103 -5.80 -0.55 11.96
N HIS A 104 -6.08 0.52 11.22
CA HIS A 104 -7.41 0.81 10.67
C HIS A 104 -7.30 0.92 9.15
N PHE A 105 -8.16 0.20 8.43
CA PHE A 105 -8.32 0.32 6.99
C PHE A 105 -9.64 1.01 6.70
N LYS A 106 -9.54 2.27 6.27
CA LYS A 106 -10.69 3.09 5.89
C LYS A 106 -11.34 2.50 4.63
N LYS A 107 -12.67 2.37 4.62
CA LYS A 107 -13.40 2.07 3.39
C LYS A 107 -13.33 3.27 2.44
N LEU A 108 -12.91 3.02 1.21
CA LEU A 108 -12.80 4.03 0.17
C LEU A 108 -14.16 4.31 -0.46
N ASN A 109 -14.36 5.56 -0.87
CA ASN A 109 -15.50 5.89 -1.72
C ASN A 109 -15.35 5.23 -3.09
N LYS A 110 -16.48 4.98 -3.78
CA LYS A 110 -16.54 4.24 -5.05
C LYS A 110 -15.50 4.68 -6.10
N ASN A 111 -15.22 5.99 -6.19
CA ASN A 111 -14.33 6.57 -7.18
C ASN A 111 -13.01 7.10 -6.58
N GLU A 112 -12.75 6.84 -5.29
CA GLU A 112 -11.51 7.26 -4.63
C GLU A 112 -10.36 6.35 -5.11
N LYS A 113 -9.33 6.98 -5.67
CA LYS A 113 -8.10 6.31 -6.12
C LYS A 113 -6.95 6.64 -5.19
N THR A 114 -6.11 5.65 -4.95
CA THR A 114 -4.80 5.81 -4.32
C THR A 114 -3.82 6.52 -5.26
N PRO A 115 -2.69 7.06 -4.76
CA PRO A 115 -1.66 7.60 -5.63
C PRO A 115 -1.16 6.59 -6.67
N ASN A 116 -1.04 5.30 -6.31
CA ASN A 116 -0.62 4.24 -7.21
C ASN A 116 -1.63 4.01 -8.34
N GLU A 117 -2.93 4.03 -8.03
CA GLU A 117 -3.96 3.83 -9.06
C GLU A 117 -4.05 5.01 -10.03
N TYR A 118 -3.82 6.24 -9.55
CA TYR A 118 -3.63 7.38 -10.47
C TYR A 118 -2.40 7.18 -11.35
N PHE A 119 -1.30 6.72 -10.75
CA PHE A 119 -0.05 6.50 -11.48
C PHE A 119 -0.19 5.40 -12.55
N GLU A 120 -0.78 4.26 -12.22
CA GLU A 120 -1.04 3.15 -13.14
C GLU A 120 -2.03 3.52 -14.24
N ALA A 121 -2.97 4.43 -13.96
CA ALA A 121 -3.89 4.98 -14.95
C ALA A 121 -3.24 6.05 -15.87
N GLY A 122 -1.96 6.38 -15.68
CA GLY A 122 -1.28 7.44 -16.42
C GLY A 122 -1.69 8.86 -16.00
N GLU A 123 -2.47 9.00 -14.93
CA GLU A 123 -2.92 10.29 -14.37
C GLU A 123 -1.84 10.89 -13.45
N TYR A 124 -0.64 11.10 -14.00
CA TYR A 124 0.57 11.40 -13.21
C TYR A 124 0.49 12.67 -12.38
N ASP A 125 -0.21 13.70 -12.86
CA ASP A 125 -0.39 14.95 -12.08
C ASP A 125 -1.25 14.71 -10.85
N LYS A 126 -2.32 13.90 -10.96
CA LYS A 126 -3.15 13.50 -9.80
C LYS A 126 -2.38 12.57 -8.86
N ALA A 127 -1.56 11.69 -9.40
CA ALA A 127 -0.68 10.84 -8.58
C ALA A 127 0.28 11.69 -7.75
N LEU A 128 0.92 12.69 -8.37
CA LEU A 128 1.80 13.64 -7.69
C LEU A 128 1.07 14.40 -6.58
N GLU A 129 -0.10 14.97 -6.87
CA GLU A 129 -0.93 15.66 -5.87
C GLU A 129 -1.28 14.73 -4.69
N ALA A 130 -1.66 13.49 -4.97
CA ALA A 130 -2.00 12.51 -3.94
C ALA A 130 -0.77 12.13 -3.08
N PHE A 131 0.42 11.93 -3.67
CA PHE A 131 1.65 11.70 -2.90
C PHE A 131 2.05 12.90 -2.04
N LEU A 132 1.88 14.13 -2.55
CA LEU A 132 2.15 15.35 -1.77
C LEU A 132 1.16 15.50 -0.61
N LYS A 133 -0.10 15.11 -0.79
CA LYS A 133 -1.10 15.08 0.27
C LYS A 133 -0.72 14.10 1.39
N ILE A 134 -0.21 12.90 1.05
CA ILE A 134 0.33 11.96 2.04
C ILE A 134 1.43 12.64 2.84
N LYS A 135 2.38 13.30 2.18
CA LYS A 135 3.46 14.02 2.87
C LYS A 135 2.97 15.13 3.79
N GLN A 136 1.91 15.82 3.41
CA GLN A 136 1.29 16.86 4.25
C GLN A 136 0.64 16.28 5.51
N GLN A 137 0.02 15.10 5.39
CA GLN A 137 -0.68 14.43 6.49
C GLN A 137 0.26 13.65 7.41
N ASP A 138 1.17 12.88 6.81
CA ASP A 138 2.21 12.11 7.48
C ASP A 138 3.52 12.16 6.67
N SER A 139 4.38 13.10 7.05
CA SER A 139 5.70 13.26 6.42
C SER A 139 6.65 12.08 6.62
N LEU A 140 6.35 11.16 7.55
CA LEU A 140 7.13 9.97 7.84
C LEU A 140 6.56 8.69 7.19
N SER A 141 5.47 8.82 6.43
CA SER A 141 4.80 7.69 5.80
C SER A 141 5.79 6.85 5.00
N PRO A 142 5.85 5.51 5.21
CA PRO A 142 6.72 4.61 4.47
C PRO A 142 6.49 4.63 2.95
N VAL A 143 5.32 5.06 2.50
CA VAL A 143 4.95 5.20 1.09
C VAL A 143 5.81 6.22 0.36
N ILE A 144 6.08 7.36 1.01
CA ILE A 144 6.77 8.48 0.39
C ILE A 144 8.28 8.49 0.66
N ARG A 145 8.83 7.44 1.29
CA ARG A 145 10.26 7.35 1.56
C ARG A 145 11.05 7.42 0.27
N GLU A 146 12.00 8.36 0.22
CA GLU A 146 12.84 8.63 -0.96
C GLU A 146 13.39 7.35 -1.57
N ARG A 147 14.03 6.50 -0.77
CA ARG A 147 14.66 5.24 -1.23
C ARG A 147 13.65 4.26 -1.83
N ARG A 148 12.41 4.25 -1.33
CA ARG A 148 11.33 3.37 -1.83
C ARG A 148 10.91 3.82 -3.22
N ILE A 149 10.60 5.10 -3.38
CA ILE A 149 10.23 5.68 -4.68
C ILE A 149 11.37 5.55 -5.68
N ASN A 150 12.61 5.76 -5.24
CA ASN A 150 13.80 5.58 -6.08
C ASN A 150 13.90 4.15 -6.62
N SER A 151 13.67 3.15 -5.76
CA SER A 151 13.69 1.75 -6.16
C SER A 151 12.59 1.41 -7.17
N ILE A 152 11.40 2.02 -7.05
CA ILE A 152 10.32 1.88 -8.04
C ILE A 152 10.76 2.43 -9.40
N GLY A 153 11.38 3.62 -9.44
CA GLY A 153 11.92 4.20 -10.67
C GLY A 153 12.96 3.31 -11.35
N TYR A 154 13.92 2.78 -10.60
CA TYR A 154 14.91 1.85 -11.16
C TYR A 154 14.30 0.51 -11.61
N ASN A 155 13.23 0.03 -10.95
CA ASN A 155 12.50 -1.13 -11.43
C ASN A 155 11.87 -0.85 -12.81
N PHE A 156 11.21 0.30 -12.98
CA PHE A 156 10.67 0.69 -14.29
C PHE A 156 11.76 0.82 -15.36
N LEU A 157 12.92 1.39 -15.04
CA LEU A 157 14.06 1.45 -15.97
C LEU A 157 14.53 0.06 -16.40
N ARG A 158 14.69 -0.88 -15.45
CA ARG A 158 15.07 -2.27 -15.73
C ARG A 158 14.04 -2.95 -16.63
N ASP A 159 12.77 -2.69 -16.37
CA ASP A 159 11.64 -3.27 -17.10
C ASP A 159 11.36 -2.51 -18.43
N LYS A 160 12.23 -1.54 -18.79
CA LYS A 160 12.15 -0.69 -20.00
C LYS A 160 10.89 0.18 -20.10
N LYS A 161 10.24 0.42 -18.97
CA LYS A 161 9.09 1.32 -18.79
C LYS A 161 9.58 2.74 -18.54
N TYR A 162 10.14 3.35 -19.58
CA TYR A 162 10.92 4.58 -19.45
C TYR A 162 10.07 5.80 -19.05
N ASP A 163 8.85 5.90 -19.59
CA ASP A 163 7.96 7.01 -19.27
C ASP A 163 7.53 6.96 -17.81
N GLU A 164 7.10 5.79 -17.33
CA GLU A 164 6.75 5.57 -15.92
C GLU A 164 7.95 5.84 -15.01
N ALA A 165 9.16 5.41 -15.40
CA ALA A 165 10.37 5.71 -14.64
C ALA A 165 10.57 7.23 -14.47
N LEU A 166 10.50 8.01 -15.55
CA LEU A 166 10.66 9.46 -15.48
C LEU A 166 9.58 10.11 -14.62
N GLN A 167 8.33 9.65 -14.69
CA GLN A 167 7.23 10.20 -13.89
C GLN A 167 7.41 9.92 -12.38
N ILE A 168 7.82 8.70 -12.02
CA ILE A 168 8.03 8.39 -10.59
C ILE A 168 9.27 9.10 -10.03
N PHE A 169 10.32 9.30 -10.84
CA PHE A 169 11.45 10.15 -10.45
C PHE A 169 11.05 11.61 -10.28
N LYS A 170 10.19 12.15 -11.17
CA LYS A 170 9.61 13.50 -11.02
C LYS A 170 8.87 13.63 -9.68
N ILE A 171 8.03 12.65 -9.33
CA ILE A 171 7.36 12.58 -8.03
C ILE A 171 8.38 12.58 -6.88
N ASN A 172 9.45 11.79 -6.99
CA ASN A 172 10.50 11.74 -5.96
C ASN A 172 11.19 13.10 -5.77
N THR A 173 11.47 13.83 -6.86
CA THR A 173 12.08 15.18 -6.79
C THR A 173 11.15 16.20 -6.13
N ALA A 174 9.84 16.11 -6.36
CA ALA A 174 8.85 16.97 -5.72
C ALA A 174 8.69 16.66 -4.22
N LEU A 175 8.75 15.38 -3.85
CA LEU A 175 8.71 14.95 -2.46
C LEU A 175 10.00 15.28 -1.71
N HIS A 176 11.16 15.24 -2.36
CA HIS A 176 12.47 15.40 -1.71
C HIS A 176 13.37 16.43 -2.42
N PRO A 177 12.93 17.70 -2.56
CA PRO A 177 13.61 18.68 -3.42
C PRO A 177 15.00 19.10 -2.94
N LYS A 178 15.38 18.74 -1.70
CA LYS A 178 16.69 19.00 -1.10
C LYS A 178 17.61 17.78 -1.09
N SER A 179 17.21 16.67 -1.69
CA SER A 179 18.04 15.47 -1.77
C SER A 179 18.85 15.48 -3.05
N SER A 180 20.18 15.36 -2.95
CA SER A 180 21.03 15.21 -4.13
C SER A 180 20.73 13.89 -4.88
N ASN A 181 20.37 12.84 -4.13
CA ASN A 181 20.15 11.50 -4.68
C ASN A 181 18.96 11.43 -5.64
N VAL A 182 17.89 12.21 -5.42
CA VAL A 182 16.73 12.20 -6.34
C VAL A 182 17.04 12.84 -7.68
N TYR A 183 17.85 13.91 -7.72
CA TYR A 183 18.26 14.52 -8.98
C TYR A 183 19.30 13.66 -9.71
N ASP A 184 20.21 13.02 -8.98
CA ASP A 184 21.16 12.04 -9.51
C ASP A 184 20.42 10.86 -10.18
N SER A 185 19.44 10.27 -9.49
CA SER A 185 18.66 9.16 -10.03
C SER A 185 17.79 9.59 -11.22
N THR A 186 17.26 10.81 -11.22
CA THR A 186 16.53 11.36 -12.37
C THR A 186 17.47 11.58 -13.57
N ALA A 187 18.71 12.01 -13.33
CA ALA A 187 19.72 12.17 -14.38
C ALA A 187 20.12 10.83 -14.99
N ASP A 188 20.29 9.78 -14.17
CA ASP A 188 20.51 8.41 -14.64
C ASP A 188 19.38 7.96 -15.58
N ALA A 189 18.12 8.25 -15.22
CA ALA A 189 16.97 7.92 -16.06
C ALA A 189 17.01 8.65 -17.42
N TYR A 190 17.27 9.97 -17.42
CA TYR A 190 17.44 10.73 -18.66
C TYR A 190 18.59 10.19 -19.53
N LEU A 191 19.70 9.79 -18.91
CA LEU A 191 20.83 9.23 -19.62
C LEU A 191 20.48 7.88 -20.29
N ILE A 192 19.69 7.03 -19.60
CA ILE A 192 19.23 5.74 -20.13
C ILE A 192 18.32 5.92 -21.35
N VAL A 193 17.44 6.93 -21.35
CA VAL A 193 16.57 7.24 -22.51
C VAL A 193 17.27 8.03 -23.61
N GLY A 194 18.56 8.35 -23.43
CA GLY A 194 19.39 9.04 -24.42
C GLY A 194 19.33 10.57 -24.35
N ASP A 195 18.56 11.16 -23.44
CA ASP A 195 18.51 12.60 -23.23
C ASP A 195 19.71 13.07 -22.39
N THR A 196 20.84 13.19 -23.08
CA THR A 196 22.10 13.64 -22.48
C THR A 196 22.03 15.09 -22.00
N THR A 197 21.16 15.91 -22.58
CA THR A 197 21.00 17.33 -22.21
C THR A 197 20.35 17.42 -20.83
N SER A 198 19.19 16.79 -20.64
CA SER A 198 18.52 16.76 -19.35
C SER A 198 19.33 16.00 -18.30
N ALA A 199 20.02 14.93 -18.66
CA ALA A 199 20.92 14.23 -17.73
C ALA A 199 22.00 15.17 -17.16
N LYS A 200 22.67 15.96 -18.01
CA LYS A 200 23.67 16.95 -17.57
C LYS A 200 23.07 17.98 -16.61
N GLU A 201 21.87 18.50 -16.91
CA GLU A 201 21.19 19.47 -16.06
C GLU A 201 20.84 18.91 -14.68
N TYR A 202 20.32 17.69 -14.63
CA TYR A 202 19.93 17.06 -13.36
C TYR A 202 21.15 16.64 -12.53
N TYR A 203 22.24 16.17 -13.14
CA TYR A 203 23.49 15.96 -12.41
C TYR A 203 24.06 17.27 -11.85
N LYS A 204 23.96 18.39 -12.58
CA LYS A 204 24.34 19.71 -12.04
C LYS A 204 23.49 20.08 -10.81
N LYS A 205 22.18 19.85 -10.85
CA LYS A 205 21.28 20.07 -9.68
C LYS A 205 21.69 19.20 -8.50
N ALA A 206 21.97 17.92 -8.73
CA ALA A 206 22.45 16.99 -7.70
C ALA A 206 23.75 17.50 -7.04
N LEU A 207 24.72 17.97 -7.85
CA LEU A 207 26.01 18.49 -7.39
C LEU A 207 25.91 19.86 -6.72
N ALA A 208 24.93 20.69 -7.10
CA ALA A 208 24.66 21.95 -6.43
C ALA A 208 24.15 21.73 -4.99
N ILE A 209 23.41 20.65 -4.75
CA ILE A 209 22.91 20.27 -3.42
C ILE A 209 24.00 19.55 -2.61
N ASN A 210 24.71 18.61 -3.24
CA ASN A 210 25.81 17.88 -2.61
C ASN A 210 26.97 17.72 -3.62
N PRO A 211 28.01 18.58 -3.52
CA PRO A 211 29.20 18.50 -4.36
C PRO A 211 29.97 17.17 -4.24
N GLU A 212 29.78 16.44 -3.14
CA GLU A 212 30.42 15.15 -2.85
C GLU A 212 29.59 13.94 -3.35
N ASN A 213 28.50 14.16 -4.09
CA ASN A 213 27.81 13.07 -4.76
C ASN A 213 28.71 12.47 -5.85
N ARG A 214 29.39 11.38 -5.48
CA ARG A 214 30.38 10.69 -6.33
C ARG A 214 29.78 10.15 -7.63
N ASN A 215 28.53 9.66 -7.61
CA ASN A 215 27.90 9.14 -8.83
C ASN A 215 27.62 10.28 -9.82
N ALA A 216 26.93 11.32 -9.36
CA ALA A 216 26.63 12.49 -10.16
C ALA A 216 27.90 13.16 -10.70
N LYS A 217 28.95 13.31 -9.88
CA LYS A 217 30.24 13.90 -10.28
C LYS A 217 30.90 13.10 -11.40
N ARG A 218 30.99 11.78 -11.23
CA ARG A 218 31.59 10.87 -12.22
C ARG A 218 30.81 10.88 -13.53
N ALA A 219 29.48 10.74 -13.45
CA ALA A 219 28.62 10.69 -14.62
C ALA A 219 28.65 12.02 -15.39
N TYR A 220 28.51 13.15 -14.69
CA TYR A 220 28.58 14.49 -15.29
C TYR A 220 29.91 14.72 -16.02
N ASN A 221 31.05 14.43 -15.38
CA ASN A 221 32.37 14.60 -16.00
C ASN A 221 32.50 13.81 -17.29
N LYS A 222 32.09 12.53 -17.28
CA LYS A 222 32.09 11.68 -18.48
C LYS A 222 31.27 12.27 -19.63
N LEU A 223 30.14 12.92 -19.32
CA LEU A 223 29.25 13.52 -20.32
C LEU A 223 29.80 14.83 -20.90
N VAL A 224 30.63 15.58 -20.16
CA VAL A 224 31.24 16.82 -20.66
C VAL A 224 32.60 16.60 -21.34
N GLU A 225 33.30 15.52 -21.01
CA GLU A 225 34.57 15.14 -21.62
C GLU A 225 34.41 14.47 -22.99
N LYS A 226 33.28 13.78 -23.24
CA LYS A 226 32.94 13.27 -24.57
C LYS A 226 32.61 14.45 -25.51
N LYS A 227 33.62 14.88 -26.28
CA LYS A 227 33.47 15.70 -27.50
C LYS A 227 33.21 14.81 -28.70
#